data_AF-T5AB62-F1
#
_entry.id   AF-T5AB62-F1
#
_cell.length_a   1.000
_cell.length_b   1.000
_cell.length_c   1.000
_cell.angle_alpha   90.00
_cell.angle_beta   90.00
_cell.angle_gamma   90.00
#
_symmetry.space_group_name_H-M   'P 1'
#
loop_
_entity.id
_entity.type
_entity.pdbx_description
1 polymer ?
#
loop_
_entity_poly.entity_id
_entity_poly.type
_entity_poly.pdbx_seq_one_letter_code
_entity_poly.pdbx_strand_id
1 'polypeptide(L)'
;MSASSGSCPPPPPPLPPNRDSDYASRAPAPGLAAPDKGRSAMLGDIQKAGGICALKKIDKGQIRDRSAAHVGGAGDVGVPSAGAAPGGGGGGMADALAAALQKRKEKVSKSDDEADDDDW
;
A
#
# COMPACT_ATOMS: atom_id res chain seq x y z
N MET A 1 17.64 36.65 55.02
CA MET A 1 17.04 35.34 54.69
C MET A 1 16.08 35.58 53.52
N SER A 2 16.58 35.35 52.30
CA SER A 2 15.87 35.66 51.05
C SER A 2 15.31 34.34 50.50
N ALA A 3 13.99 34.19 50.48
CA ALA A 3 13.33 33.03 49.90
C ALA A 3 12.97 33.33 48.45
N SER A 4 13.66 32.66 47.52
CA SER A 4 13.36 32.65 46.11
C SER A 4 12.05 31.89 45.88
N SER A 5 11.00 32.61 45.46
CA SER A 5 9.73 32.01 45.04
C SER A 5 9.93 31.33 43.69
N GLY A 6 10.19 30.03 43.70
CA GLY A 6 10.32 29.22 42.49
C GLY A 6 8.99 29.15 41.73
N SER A 7 9.00 29.59 40.47
CA SER A 7 7.90 29.36 39.53
C SER A 7 7.86 27.89 39.15
N CYS A 8 6.77 27.21 39.52
CA CYS A 8 6.50 25.86 39.04
C CYS A 8 6.23 25.92 37.52
N PRO A 9 6.82 25.03 36.70
CA PRO A 9 6.54 25.01 35.26
C PRO A 9 5.05 24.76 35.01
N PRO A 10 4.46 25.35 33.95
CA PRO A 10 3.06 25.14 33.63
C PRO A 10 2.81 23.65 33.35
N PRO A 11 1.61 23.14 33.70
CA PRO A 11 1.28 21.75 33.45
C PRO A 11 1.40 21.44 31.95
N PRO A 12 1.90 20.24 31.59
CA PRO A 12 1.97 19.84 30.21
C PRO A 12 0.57 19.88 29.58
N PRO A 13 0.46 20.27 28.29
CA PRO A 13 -0.81 20.20 27.59
C PRO A 13 -1.34 18.77 27.60
N PRO A 14 -2.67 18.58 27.63
CA PRO A 14 -3.27 17.26 27.55
C PRO A 14 -2.84 16.58 26.25
N LEU A 15 -2.42 15.33 26.37
CA LEU A 15 -2.11 14.49 25.21
C LEU A 15 -3.34 14.41 24.30
N PRO A 16 -3.17 14.49 22.97
CA PRO A 16 -4.29 14.31 22.04
C PRO A 16 -4.94 12.93 22.28
N PRO A 17 -6.27 12.82 22.13
CA PRO A 17 -6.95 11.54 22.30
C PRO A 17 -6.30 10.49 21.41
N ASN A 18 -5.99 9.36 22.02
CA ASN A 18 -5.28 8.27 21.38
C ASN A 18 -5.97 7.89 20.05
N ARG A 19 -5.31 8.20 18.93
CA ARG A 19 -5.74 7.85 17.56
C ARG A 19 -5.75 6.33 17.34
N ASP A 20 -5.18 5.56 18.26
CA ASP A 20 -5.28 4.10 18.26
C ASP A 20 -6.71 3.60 18.55
N SER A 21 -7.60 4.48 19.03
CA SER A 21 -9.03 4.17 19.23
C SER A 21 -9.79 3.97 17.91
N ASP A 22 -9.21 4.37 16.77
CA ASP A 22 -9.81 4.16 15.44
C ASP A 22 -9.72 2.69 15.00
N TYR A 23 -8.88 1.86 15.63
CA TYR A 23 -8.86 0.41 15.37
C TYR A 23 -10.01 -0.34 16.05
N ALA A 24 -10.61 0.22 17.10
CA ALA A 24 -11.71 -0.40 17.82
C ALA A 24 -13.09 -0.20 17.14
N SER A 25 -13.20 0.75 16.21
CA SER A 25 -14.47 1.04 15.49
C SER A 25 -14.53 0.51 14.07
N ARG A 26 -13.51 -0.22 13.61
CA ARG A 26 -13.64 -1.01 12.38
C ARG A 26 -14.28 -2.33 12.79
N ALA A 27 -15.50 -2.59 12.33
CA ALA A 27 -16.11 -3.91 12.42
C ALA A 27 -15.02 -4.97 12.19
N PRO A 28 -14.89 -5.99 13.06
CA PRO A 28 -13.78 -6.92 12.99
C PRO A 28 -13.66 -7.41 11.56
N ALA A 29 -12.49 -7.20 10.95
CA ALA A 29 -12.19 -7.81 9.68
C ALA A 29 -12.59 -9.28 9.81
N PRO A 30 -13.38 -9.86 8.88
CA PRO A 30 -13.81 -11.24 8.97
C PRO A 30 -12.59 -12.08 9.35
N GLY A 31 -12.67 -12.73 10.51
CA GLY A 31 -11.53 -13.47 11.04
C GLY A 31 -11.00 -14.37 9.95
N LEU A 32 -9.73 -14.21 9.61
CA LEU A 32 -9.09 -15.09 8.64
C LEU A 32 -9.35 -16.52 9.12
N ALA A 33 -9.99 -17.32 8.27
CA ALA A 33 -10.27 -18.71 8.60
C ALA A 33 -8.97 -19.34 9.12
N ALA A 34 -9.07 -19.98 10.29
CA ALA A 34 -7.92 -20.64 10.89
C ALA A 34 -7.25 -21.49 9.80
N PRO A 35 -5.92 -21.37 9.61
CA PRO A 35 -5.25 -22.02 8.51
C PRO A 35 -5.57 -23.50 8.59
N ASP A 36 -6.26 -23.99 7.56
CA ASP A 36 -6.62 -25.40 7.51
C ASP A 36 -5.34 -26.23 7.66
N LYS A 37 -5.42 -27.30 8.48
CA LYS A 37 -4.26 -28.15 8.75
C LYS A 37 -3.74 -28.76 7.44
N GLY A 38 -4.65 -29.09 6.51
CA GLY A 38 -4.31 -29.54 5.16
C GLY A 38 -3.60 -28.46 4.33
N ARG A 39 -4.09 -27.22 4.38
CA ARG A 39 -3.43 -26.07 3.73
C ARG A 39 -2.00 -25.86 4.24
N SER A 40 -1.80 -25.95 5.55
CA SER A 40 -0.48 -25.77 6.15
C SER A 40 0.50 -26.87 5.75
N ALA A 41 0.03 -28.12 5.71
CA ALA A 41 0.81 -29.26 5.21
C ALA A 41 1.20 -29.08 3.73
N MET A 42 0.24 -28.74 2.87
CA MET A 42 0.48 -28.44 1.46
C MET A 42 1.52 -27.34 1.26
N LEU A 43 1.41 -26.23 2.02
CA LEU A 43 2.39 -25.15 1.94
C LEU A 43 3.78 -25.59 2.41
N GLY A 44 3.85 -26.41 3.45
CA GLY A 44 5.09 -27.03 3.92
C GLY A 44 5.72 -27.92 2.85
N ASP A 45 4.93 -28.76 2.19
CA ASP A 45 5.41 -29.64 1.10
C ASP A 45 5.91 -28.84 -0.11
N ILE A 46 5.23 -27.75 -0.48
CA ILE A 46 5.68 -26.85 -1.56
C ILE A 46 7.03 -26.21 -1.24
N GLN A 47 7.19 -25.73 -0.01
CA GLN A 47 8.45 -25.12 0.43
C GLN A 47 9.56 -26.17 0.44
N LYS A 48 9.30 -27.36 0.99
CA LYS A 48 10.25 -28.46 1.05
C LYS A 48 10.63 -29.01 -0.32
N ALA A 49 9.71 -29.00 -1.28
CA ALA A 49 9.97 -29.40 -2.65
C ALA A 49 10.87 -28.41 -3.42
N GLY A 50 11.18 -27.23 -2.86
CA GLY A 50 12.03 -26.21 -3.49
C GLY A 50 11.28 -25.08 -4.17
N GLY A 51 9.96 -24.98 -3.95
CA GLY A 51 9.11 -23.89 -4.44
C GLY A 51 9.22 -23.68 -5.95
N ILE A 52 9.32 -22.42 -6.38
CA ILE A 52 9.37 -22.04 -7.80
C ILE A 52 10.64 -22.58 -8.48
N CYS A 53 11.75 -22.69 -7.75
CA CYS A 53 13.03 -23.14 -8.30
C CYS A 53 13.05 -24.64 -8.68
N ALA A 54 12.14 -25.43 -8.11
CA ALA A 54 12.00 -26.85 -8.43
C ALA A 54 11.11 -27.13 -9.64
N LEU A 55 10.43 -26.10 -10.17
CA LEU A 55 9.61 -26.25 -11.35
C LEU A 55 10.48 -26.45 -12.60
N LYS A 56 9.97 -27.22 -13.56
CA LYS A 56 10.63 -27.39 -14.86
C LYS A 56 10.77 -26.04 -15.55
N LYS A 57 11.99 -25.74 -15.99
CA LYS A 57 12.27 -24.56 -16.82
C LYS A 57 11.57 -24.72 -18.17
N ILE A 58 10.79 -23.72 -18.53
CA ILE A 58 10.10 -23.61 -19.82
C ILE A 58 10.68 -22.39 -20.53
N ASP A 59 10.74 -22.44 -21.86
CA ASP A 59 11.19 -21.31 -22.67
C ASP A 59 10.32 -20.06 -22.43
N LYS A 60 10.95 -18.88 -22.44
CA LYS A 60 10.27 -17.61 -22.11
C LYS A 60 9.17 -17.25 -23.12
N GLY A 61 9.24 -17.73 -24.37
CA GLY A 61 8.17 -17.55 -25.35
C GLY A 61 6.92 -18.42 -25.09
N GLN A 62 7.05 -19.48 -24.28
CA GLN A 62 5.95 -20.35 -23.89
C GLN A 62 5.36 -20.01 -22.52
N ILE A 63 5.96 -19.06 -21.79
CA ILE A 63 5.45 -18.61 -20.50
C ILE A 63 4.16 -17.83 -20.74
N ARG A 64 3.04 -18.39 -20.26
CA ARG A 64 1.80 -17.63 -20.14
C ARG A 64 1.94 -16.65 -18.99
N ASP A 65 2.05 -15.35 -19.30
CA ASP A 65 2.13 -14.30 -18.30
C ASP A 65 0.82 -14.23 -17.50
N ARG A 66 0.92 -14.53 -16.21
CA ARG A 66 -0.17 -14.43 -15.23
C ARG A 66 0.19 -13.47 -14.10
N SER A 67 1.17 -12.59 -14.29
CA SER A 67 1.57 -11.58 -13.29
C SER A 67 0.44 -10.61 -12.94
N ALA A 68 -0.45 -10.33 -13.89
CA ALA A 68 -1.65 -9.51 -13.68
C ALA A 68 -2.85 -10.29 -13.13
N ALA A 69 -2.77 -11.62 -12.98
CA ALA A 69 -3.85 -12.40 -12.42
C ALA A 69 -3.99 -12.10 -10.93
N HIS A 70 -5.13 -11.56 -10.53
CA HIS A 70 -5.52 -11.54 -9.12
C HIS A 70 -5.67 -12.99 -8.64
N VAL A 71 -4.65 -13.52 -7.96
CA VAL A 71 -4.77 -14.78 -7.22
C VAL A 71 -5.63 -14.49 -6.00
N GLY A 72 -6.93 -14.81 -6.12
CA GLY A 72 -7.93 -14.57 -5.10
C GLY A 72 -7.59 -15.26 -3.78
N GLY A 73 -7.41 -14.43 -2.75
CA GLY A 73 -7.53 -14.80 -1.33
C GLY A 73 -8.80 -14.22 -0.71
N ALA A 74 -9.80 -13.88 -1.52
CA ALA A 74 -11.12 -13.47 -1.07
C ALA A 74 -12.14 -14.45 -1.67
N GLY A 75 -13.03 -14.95 -0.82
CA GLY A 75 -13.94 -16.06 -1.09
C GLY A 75 -14.72 -15.93 -2.39
N ASP A 76 -15.09 -17.10 -2.89
CA ASP A 76 -16.12 -17.31 -3.90
C ASP A 76 -17.34 -16.43 -3.64
N VAL A 77 -17.46 -15.34 -4.39
CA VAL A 77 -18.75 -14.77 -4.72
C VAL A 77 -18.71 -14.49 -6.20
N GLY A 78 -19.36 -15.36 -6.96
CA GLY A 78 -19.64 -15.11 -8.36
C GLY A 78 -20.37 -13.78 -8.50
N VAL A 79 -19.76 -12.84 -9.19
CA VAL A 79 -20.49 -11.77 -9.87
C VAL A 79 -20.11 -11.86 -11.34
N PRO A 80 -21.10 -11.99 -12.25
CA PRO A 80 -20.80 -12.00 -13.67
C PRO A 80 -20.19 -10.65 -14.04
N SER A 81 -19.25 -10.69 -14.98
CA SER A 81 -18.72 -9.53 -15.67
C SER A 81 -19.86 -8.72 -16.28
N ALA A 82 -20.38 -7.75 -15.53
CA ALA A 82 -21.33 -6.77 -16.00
C ALA A 82 -20.71 -5.39 -15.82
N GLY A 83 -20.26 -4.80 -16.93
CA GLY A 83 -20.00 -3.37 -16.99
C GLY A 83 -18.55 -2.91 -16.86
N ALA A 84 -17.58 -3.62 -17.44
CA ALA A 84 -16.41 -2.92 -17.96
C ALA A 84 -16.79 -2.36 -19.34
N ALA A 85 -17.43 -1.19 -19.36
CA ALA A 85 -17.61 -0.45 -20.60
C ALA A 85 -16.24 -0.27 -21.27
N PRO A 86 -16.08 -0.55 -22.57
CA PRO A 86 -14.93 -0.06 -23.31
C PRO A 86 -15.16 1.44 -23.52
N GLY A 87 -14.90 2.22 -22.46
CA GLY A 87 -14.76 3.67 -22.56
C GLY A 87 -13.53 3.93 -23.42
N GLY A 88 -13.78 4.42 -24.64
CA GLY A 88 -12.80 4.55 -25.69
C GLY A 88 -11.64 5.51 -25.39
N GLY A 89 -10.64 5.41 -26.28
CA GLY A 89 -9.59 6.42 -26.45
C GLY A 89 -8.32 6.10 -25.68
N GLY A 90 -7.20 6.04 -26.40
CA GLY A 90 -5.88 5.71 -25.88
C GLY A 90 -5.44 6.56 -24.69
N GLY A 91 -4.63 5.95 -23.83
CA GLY A 91 -4.07 6.59 -22.63
C GLY A 91 -4.19 5.68 -21.41
N GLY A 92 -3.54 4.51 -21.42
CA GLY A 92 -3.47 3.64 -20.25
C GLY A 92 -2.74 4.33 -19.09
N MET A 93 -2.87 3.81 -17.87
CA MET A 93 -2.30 4.34 -16.61
C MET A 93 -0.87 4.92 -16.70
N ALA A 94 -0.03 4.37 -17.58
CA ALA A 94 1.32 4.88 -17.86
C ALA A 94 1.34 6.30 -18.44
N ASP A 95 0.41 6.64 -19.34
CA ASP A 95 0.29 7.95 -19.95
C ASP A 95 -0.22 8.99 -18.94
N ALA A 96 -1.20 8.59 -18.11
CA ALA A 96 -1.67 9.40 -16.98
C ALA A 96 -0.55 9.68 -15.97
N LEU A 97 0.32 8.70 -15.72
CA LEU A 97 1.47 8.87 -14.84
C LEU A 97 2.54 9.79 -15.45
N ALA A 98 2.82 9.66 -16.75
CA ALA A 98 3.75 10.54 -17.46
C ALA A 98 3.28 12.00 -17.43
N ALA A 99 2.00 12.25 -17.71
CA ALA A 99 1.40 13.59 -17.64
C ALA A 99 1.40 14.17 -16.22
N ALA A 100 1.18 13.33 -15.19
CA ALA A 100 1.26 13.75 -13.80
C ALA A 100 2.68 14.11 -13.37
N LEU A 101 3.69 13.36 -13.83
CA LEU A 101 5.10 13.65 -13.56
C LEU A 101 5.57 14.94 -14.26
N GLN A 102 5.16 15.18 -15.51
CA GLN A 102 5.47 16.43 -16.21
C GLN A 102 4.87 17.64 -15.50
N LYS A 103 3.59 17.58 -15.11
CA LYS A 103 2.94 18.63 -14.29
C LYS A 103 3.64 18.88 -12.96
N ARG A 104 4.13 17.82 -12.29
CA ARG A 104 4.92 17.97 -11.06
C ARG A 104 6.28 18.61 -11.33
N LYS A 105 6.96 18.22 -12.41
CA LYS A 105 8.27 18.77 -12.78
C LYS A 105 8.17 20.27 -13.08
N GLU A 106 7.17 20.69 -13.84
CA GLU A 106 6.94 22.12 -14.13
C GLU A 106 6.68 22.91 -12.84
N LYS A 107 5.85 22.39 -11.93
CA LYS A 107 5.58 23.04 -10.63
C LYS A 107 6.82 23.14 -9.75
N VAL A 108 7.68 22.11 -9.75
CA VAL A 108 8.93 22.09 -8.98
C VAL A 108 9.98 23.03 -9.58
N SER A 109 10.18 23.00 -10.90
CA SER A 109 11.13 23.89 -11.57
C SER A 109 10.72 25.37 -11.52
N LYS A 110 9.42 25.68 -11.44
CA LYS A 110 8.93 27.06 -11.23
C LYS A 110 9.19 27.61 -9.83
N SER A 111 9.49 26.74 -8.86
CA SER A 111 9.81 27.12 -7.48
C SER A 111 11.32 27.22 -7.21
N ASP A 112 12.16 26.97 -8.23
CA ASP A 112 13.62 26.96 -8.15
C ASP A 112 14.27 28.19 -8.83
N ASP A 113 13.49 28.97 -9.61
CA ASP A 113 13.95 30.16 -10.36
C ASP A 113 13.63 31.49 -9.64
N GLU A 114 13.18 31.43 -8.39
CA GLU A 114 13.19 32.58 -7.48
C GLU A 114 14.45 32.48 -6.62
N ALA A 115 15.57 32.84 -7.23
CA ALA A 115 16.77 33.22 -6.51
C ALA A 115 16.60 34.68 -6.04
N ASP A 116 16.16 34.87 -4.80
CA ASP A 116 16.65 35.91 -3.87
C ASP A 116 15.85 35.79 -2.56
N ASP A 117 16.47 35.31 -1.49
CA ASP A 117 17.17 36.22 -0.58
C ASP A 117 17.83 35.37 0.51
N ASP A 118 19.12 35.59 0.65
CA ASP A 118 19.92 35.21 1.81
C ASP A 118 19.21 35.67 3.09
N ASP A 119 18.77 34.74 3.96
CA ASP A 119 18.68 34.91 5.43
C ASP A 119 18.00 33.69 6.11
N TRP A 120 18.63 32.52 6.02
CA TRP A 120 18.55 31.52 7.09
C TRP A 120 19.91 30.91 7.41
#